data_AF-A0A2K3IW65-F1
#
_entry.id   AF-A0A2K3IW65-F1
#
_cell.length_a   1.000
_cell.length_b   1.000
_cell.length_c   1.000
_cell.angle_alpha   90.00
_cell.angle_beta   90.00
_cell.angle_gamma   90.00
#
_symmetry.space_group_name_H-M   'P 1'
#
loop_
_entity.id
_entity.type
_entity.pdbx_description
1 polymer ?
#
loop_
_entity_poly.entity_id
_entity_poly.type
_entity_poly.pdbx_seq_one_letter_code
_entity_poly.pdbx_strand_id
1 'polypeptide(L)' 'MKKNYKCEKCGKTVTVSHGSVPNCCGKPMKQLPLEVCTQPAHAEHSRPMEHDEPCDDGRAG' A
#
# COMPACT_ATOMS: atom_id res chain seq x y z
N MET A 1 13.41 6.17 2.06
CA MET A 1 12.45 5.18 1.49
C MET A 1 12.81 3.80 2.00
N LYS A 2 11.90 3.12 2.73
CA LYS A 2 12.16 1.78 3.25
C LYS A 2 12.03 0.75 2.13
N LYS A 3 12.99 -0.16 1.98
CA LYS A 3 13.00 -1.26 0.99
C LYS A 3 12.93 -2.59 1.73
N ASN A 4 12.05 -3.49 1.28
CA ASN A 4 11.94 -4.83 1.83
C ASN A 4 12.78 -5.81 1.02
N TYR A 5 13.43 -6.75 1.69
CA TYR A 5 14.22 -7.81 1.07
C TYR A 5 13.86 -9.17 1.68
N LYS A 6 13.82 -10.23 0.87
CA LYS A 6 13.58 -11.61 1.34
C LYS A 6 14.69 -12.55 0.92
N CYS A 7 15.06 -13.42 1.86
CA CYS A 7 16.03 -14.49 1.68
C CYS A 7 15.32 -15.70 1.05
N GLU A 8 15.74 -16.14 -0.14
CA GLU A 8 15.13 -17.30 -0.82
C GLU A 8 15.49 -18.63 -0.15
N LYS A 9 16.61 -18.71 0.57
CA LYS A 9 17.02 -19.93 1.29
C LYS A 9 16.30 -20.13 2.62
N CYS A 10 16.12 -19.04 3.36
CA CYS A 10 15.72 -19.06 4.76
C CYS A 10 14.37 -18.40 5.02
N GLY A 11 13.76 -17.77 4.00
CA GLY A 11 12.47 -17.10 4.09
C GLY A 11 12.47 -15.79 4.87
N LYS A 12 13.60 -15.39 5.47
CA LYS A 12 13.70 -14.21 6.33
C LYS A 12 13.45 -12.92 5.53
N THR A 13 12.63 -12.03 6.08
CA THR A 13 12.33 -10.71 5.49
C THR A 13 13.00 -9.61 6.31
N VAL A 14 13.63 -8.64 5.64
CA VAL A 14 14.36 -7.54 6.28
C VAL A 14 13.97 -6.23 5.61
N THR A 15 13.64 -5.22 6.42
CA THR A 15 13.31 -3.87 5.95
C THR A 15 14.51 -2.94 6.17
N VAL A 16 15.02 -2.35 5.09
CA VAL A 16 16.17 -1.43 5.14
C VAL A 16 15.69 -0.02 4.79
N SER A 17 15.87 0.90 5.74
CA SER A 17 15.39 2.28 5.59
C SER A 17 16.25 3.13 4.64
N HIS A 18 17.57 2.89 4.63
CA HIS A 18 18.56 3.54 3.78
C HIS A 18 19.78 2.60 3.66
N GLY A 19 20.36 2.47 2.46
CA GLY A 19 21.60 1.71 2.25
C GLY A 19 21.49 0.55 1.24
N SER A 20 22.56 -0.26 1.22
CA SER A 20 22.82 -1.34 0.25
C SER A 20 22.01 -2.60 0.52
N VAL A 21 21.94 -3.47 -0.48
CA VAL A 21 21.22 -4.77 -0.42
C VAL A 21 21.82 -5.65 0.68
N PRO A 22 21.03 -6.14 1.65
CA PRO A 22 21.52 -7.02 2.71
C PRO A 22 21.92 -8.39 2.15
N ASN A 23 22.98 -8.96 2.74
CA ASN A 23 23.49 -10.28 2.38
C ASN A 23 22.97 -11.32 3.39
N CYS A 24 22.30 -12.37 2.92
CA CYS A 24 21.73 -13.40 3.80
C CYS A 24 22.04 -14.80 3.25
N CYS A 25 22.50 -15.71 4.11
CA CYS A 25 22.94 -17.06 3.71
C CYS A 25 24.02 -17.08 2.61
N GLY A 26 24.88 -16.06 2.58
CA GLY A 26 25.97 -15.89 1.61
C GLY A 26 25.54 -15.42 0.22
N LYS A 27 24.28 -14.98 0.03
CA LYS A 27 23.77 -14.42 -1.22
C LYS A 27 23.03 -13.09 -0.97
N PRO A 28 23.10 -12.12 -1.90
CA PRO A 28 22.34 -10.88 -1.77
C PRO A 28 20.85 -11.20 -1.78
N MET A 29 20.10 -10.60 -0.85
CA MET A 29 18.67 -10.83 -0.72
C MET A 29 17.89 -10.21 -1.89
N LYS A 30 16.75 -10.81 -2.23
CA LYS A 30 15.87 -10.33 -3.31
C LYS A 30 15.02 -9.18 -2.80
N GLN A 31 15.08 -8.02 -3.47
CA GLN A 31 14.24 -6.88 -3.13
C GLN A 31 12.79 -7.22 -3.45
N LEU A 32 11.89 -7.11 -2.47
CA LEU A 32 10.46 -7.14 -2.74
C LEU A 32 10.01 -5.76 -3.20
N PRO A 33 9.15 -5.69 -4.25
CA PRO A 33 8.42 -4.49 -4.50
C PRO A 33 7.63 -4.14 -3.23
N LEU A 34 7.69 -2.88 -2.81
CA LEU A 34 6.70 -2.41 -1.86
C LEU A 34 5.39 -2.44 -2.64
N GLU A 35 4.44 -3.23 -2.17
CA GLU A 35 3.08 -3.09 -2.66
C GLU A 35 2.73 -1.63 -2.43
N VAL A 36 2.40 -0.92 -3.51
CA VAL A 36 1.75 0.37 -3.37
C VAL A 36 0.63 0.11 -2.39
N CYS A 37 0.55 0.88 -1.29
CA CYS A 37 -0.65 0.92 -0.48
C CYS A 37 -1.75 1.49 -1.37
N THR A 38 -2.25 0.71 -2.32
CA THR A 38 -3.49 0.97 -3.03
C THR A 38 -4.53 0.65 -2.00
N GLN A 39 -4.89 1.65 -1.18
CA GLN A 39 -6.17 1.61 -0.51
C GLN A 39 -7.20 1.33 -1.61
N PRO A 40 -7.91 0.20 -1.56
CA PRO A 40 -8.98 -0.05 -2.51
C PRO A 40 -9.91 1.16 -2.48
N ALA A 41 -10.24 1.68 -3.65
CA ALA A 41 -11.23 2.74 -3.81
C ALA A 41 -12.60 2.17 -3.42
N HIS A 42 -12.85 2.04 -2.13
CA HIS A 42 -14.16 1.67 -1.59
C HIS A 42 -15.08 2.87 -1.70
N ALA A 43 -16.39 2.60 -1.82
CA ALA A 43 -17.42 3.60 -2.05
C ALA A 43 -17.41 4.76 -1.05
N GLU A 44 -16.86 4.57 0.15
CA GLU A 44 -16.70 5.61 1.18
C GLU A 44 -15.65 6.69 0.84
N HIS A 45 -14.83 6.45 -0.20
CA HIS A 45 -13.92 7.45 -0.79
C HIS A 45 -14.48 8.11 -2.05
N SER A 46 -15.58 7.60 -2.61
CA SER A 46 -16.34 8.31 -3.62
C SER A 46 -17.08 9.44 -2.94
N ARG A 47 -16.42 10.60 -2.82
CA ARG A 47 -17.20 11.84 -2.77
C ARG A 47 -18.08 11.80 -4.01
N PRO A 48 -19.42 11.83 -3.90
CA PRO A 48 -20.22 12.08 -5.07
C PRO A 48 -19.73 13.41 -5.60
N MET A 49 -19.14 13.40 -6.79
CA MET A 49 -18.95 14.62 -7.58
C MET A 49 -20.30 14.98 -8.22
N GLU A 50 -21.38 14.84 -7.46
CA GLU A 50 -22.73 15.14 -7.88
C GLU A 50 -23.17 16.30 -7.00
N HIS A 51 -23.02 17.47 -7.62
CA HIS A 51 -23.73 18.73 -7.45
C HIS A 51 -24.10 19.17 -6.02
N ASP A 52 -23.89 20.45 -5.74
CA ASP A 52 -24.32 21.23 -4.57
C ASP A 52 -25.86 21.26 -4.36
N GLU A 53 -26.57 20.16 -4.64
CA GLU A 53 -28.00 20.06 -4.42
C GLU A 53 -28.27 19.70 -2.95
N PRO A 54 -29.12 20.47 -2.26
CA PRO A 54 -29.61 20.10 -0.94
C PRO A 54 -30.26 18.71 -1.01
N CYS A 55 -30.00 17.86 -0.01
CA CYS A 55 -30.74 16.62 0.18
C CYS A 55 -32.24 16.91 0.15
N ASP A 56 -32.98 16.27 -0.77
CA ASP A 56 -34.43 16.23 -0.71
C ASP A 56 -34.84 15.32 0.46
N ASP A 57 -35.16 15.93 1.60
CA ASP A 57 -35.56 15.24 2.85
C ASP A 57 -36.97 14.61 2.76
N GLY A 58 -37.57 14.47 1.57
CA GLY A 58 -38.79 13.71 1.36
C GLY A 58 -40.01 14.20 2.16
N ARG A 59 -40.01 15.46 2.60
CA ARG A 59 -41.11 16.07 3.39
C ARG A 59 -42.20 16.73 2.54
N ALA A 60 -42.21 16.49 1.23
CA ALA A 60 -43.22 17.01 0.32
C ALA A 60 -44.15 15.87 -0.14
N GLY A 61 -45.34 15.79 0.47
CA GLY A 61 -46.47 14.99 -0.02
C GLY A 61 -47.05 14.03 1.00
#